data_AF-A0A932DHL4-F1
#
_entry.id   AF-A0A932DHL4-F1
#
_cell.length_a   1.000
_cell.length_b   1.000
_cell.length_c   1.000
_cell.angle_alpha   90.00
_cell.angle_beta   90.00
_cell.angle_gamma   90.00
#
_symmetry.space_group_name_H-M   'P 1'
#
loop_
_entity.id
_entity.type
_entity.pdbx_description
1 polymer ?
#
loop_
_entity_poly.entity_id
_entity_poly.type
_entity_poly.pdbx_seq_one_letter_code
_entity_poly.pdbx_strand_id
1 'polypeptide(L)'
;MRPLAAYLTVLLCVTLAGVAFAQQPQQPQQPQEPVAPGSTRIVPGRSIAGVVVGTPIERVFARFGRPSVTIEATVDAAHVYNRFGMIIYARSNTVTAVSTTNSLMKIDEDLGVGYRAEAVTARYGRGFREGSVEGFPGMIYDARGIAFGLDRRGVAIIIVFRPNTANQVSGLLPGGVAVQPPVTGFPNVTSLRPFSPETNFMSLPGYLRWLVHQASGTWITYAEARRVVQEQRAAR
;
A
#
# COMPACT_ATOMS: atom_id res chain seq x y z
N MET A 1 -83.02 -32.23 -9.90
CA MET A 1 -83.39 -31.86 -11.29
C MET A 1 -82.14 -31.93 -12.15
N ARG A 2 -82.06 -32.94 -13.01
CA ARG A 2 -81.15 -33.06 -14.19
C ARG A 2 -81.90 -32.45 -15.42
N PRO A 3 -81.37 -32.37 -16.67
CA PRO A 3 -80.01 -32.54 -17.23
C PRO A 3 -79.63 -31.47 -18.30
N LEU A 4 -78.43 -31.56 -18.91
CA LEU A 4 -78.18 -31.71 -20.37
C LEU A 4 -76.87 -31.05 -20.85
N ALA A 5 -76.18 -31.80 -21.69
CA ALA A 5 -74.94 -31.47 -22.40
C ALA A 5 -75.21 -30.65 -23.67
N ALA A 6 -74.20 -29.90 -24.12
CA ALA A 6 -74.01 -29.58 -25.53
C ALA A 6 -72.52 -29.30 -25.82
N TYR A 7 -71.96 -30.10 -26.72
CA TYR A 7 -70.70 -29.89 -27.42
C TYR A 7 -70.78 -28.63 -28.29
N LEU A 8 -69.72 -27.82 -28.34
CA LEU A 8 -69.41 -27.03 -29.54
C LEU A 8 -67.90 -26.78 -29.65
N THR A 9 -67.27 -27.55 -30.54
CA THR A 9 -65.98 -27.29 -31.18
C THR A 9 -66.13 -26.06 -32.08
N VAL A 10 -65.34 -24.99 -31.92
CA VAL A 10 -64.93 -24.10 -33.04
C VAL A 10 -63.65 -23.31 -32.70
N LEU A 11 -62.70 -23.45 -33.62
CA LEU A 11 -61.59 -22.59 -34.05
C LEU A 11 -60.61 -21.99 -33.02
N LEU A 12 -59.44 -22.62 -33.04
CA LEU A 12 -58.12 -22.00 -33.04
C LEU A 12 -58.09 -20.69 -33.86
N CYS A 13 -57.89 -19.56 -33.18
CA CYS A 13 -57.45 -18.32 -33.81
C CYS A 13 -56.20 -17.84 -33.06
N VAL A 14 -55.03 -18.25 -33.56
CA VAL A 14 -53.74 -17.74 -33.11
C VAL A 14 -53.63 -16.32 -33.63
N THR A 15 -53.98 -15.34 -32.80
CA THR A 15 -53.62 -13.95 -33.05
C THR A 15 -52.13 -13.77 -32.75
N LEU A 16 -51.34 -13.76 -33.83
CA LEU A 16 -50.00 -13.18 -33.86
C LEU A 16 -50.10 -11.69 -33.53
N ALA A 17 -50.09 -11.35 -32.23
CA ALA A 17 -49.76 -10.00 -31.80
C ALA A 17 -48.24 -9.82 -31.93
N GLY A 18 -47.83 -9.30 -33.09
CA GLY A 18 -46.47 -8.83 -33.31
C GLY A 18 -46.15 -7.77 -32.25
N VAL A 19 -45.29 -8.11 -31.30
CA VAL A 19 -44.68 -7.15 -30.40
C VAL A 19 -43.69 -6.35 -31.26
N ALA A 20 -44.13 -5.18 -31.71
CA ALA A 20 -43.23 -4.19 -32.29
C ALA A 20 -42.28 -3.74 -31.17
N PHE A 21 -41.07 -4.30 -31.15
CA PHE A 21 -39.95 -3.70 -30.43
C PHE A 21 -39.69 -2.34 -31.06
N ALA A 22 -40.22 -1.28 -30.44
CA ALA A 22 -39.73 0.06 -30.67
C ALA A 22 -38.26 0.04 -30.25
N GLN A 23 -37.35 0.04 -31.24
CA GLN A 23 -35.94 0.31 -31.01
C GLN A 23 -35.88 1.69 -30.36
N GLN A 24 -35.57 1.73 -29.07
CA GLN A 24 -35.08 2.98 -28.47
C GLN A 24 -33.91 3.44 -29.33
N PRO A 25 -33.88 4.71 -29.76
CA PRO A 25 -32.72 5.23 -30.46
C PRO A 25 -31.52 4.96 -29.55
N GLN A 26 -30.59 4.14 -30.03
CA GLN A 26 -29.31 3.97 -29.38
C GLN A 26 -28.72 5.36 -29.26
N GLN A 27 -28.69 5.91 -28.04
CA GLN A 27 -27.86 7.05 -27.75
C GLN A 27 -26.47 6.68 -28.27
N PRO A 28 -25.84 7.51 -29.12
CA PRO A 28 -24.47 7.27 -29.53
C PRO A 28 -23.69 6.99 -28.25
N GLN A 29 -23.09 5.81 -28.14
CA GLN A 29 -22.13 5.53 -27.08
C GLN A 29 -21.13 6.66 -27.16
N GLN A 30 -21.21 7.60 -26.21
CA GLN A 30 -20.18 8.63 -26.08
C GLN A 30 -18.87 7.86 -26.04
N PRO A 31 -17.88 8.24 -26.87
CA PRO A 31 -16.55 7.65 -26.78
C PRO A 31 -16.18 7.64 -25.30
N GLN A 32 -15.97 6.46 -24.73
CA GLN A 32 -15.46 6.37 -23.37
C GLN A 32 -14.20 7.21 -23.34
N GLU A 33 -14.29 8.38 -22.68
CA GLU A 33 -13.13 9.23 -22.50
C GLU A 33 -12.02 8.33 -21.95
N PRO A 34 -10.82 8.35 -22.54
CA PRO A 34 -9.69 7.64 -21.99
C PRO A 34 -9.62 8.00 -20.50
N VAL A 35 -9.66 6.99 -19.62
CA VAL A 35 -9.48 7.19 -18.18
C VAL A 35 -8.23 8.05 -18.05
N ALA A 36 -8.42 9.31 -17.66
CA ALA A 36 -7.34 10.28 -17.65
C ALA A 36 -6.13 9.66 -16.93
N PRO A 37 -4.90 9.82 -17.44
CA PRO A 37 -3.72 9.26 -16.81
C PRO A 37 -3.76 9.69 -15.34
N GLY A 38 -3.82 8.68 -14.45
CA GLY A 38 -3.98 8.93 -13.03
C GLY A 38 -2.90 9.89 -12.58
N SER A 39 -3.30 11.01 -11.96
CA SER A 39 -2.37 12.05 -11.51
C SER A 39 -1.18 11.41 -10.81
N THR A 40 0.04 11.53 -11.32
CA THR A 40 1.26 11.04 -10.66
C THR A 40 1.68 11.91 -9.48
N ARG A 41 0.85 12.88 -9.10
CA ARG A 41 1.15 13.86 -8.08
C ARG A 41 0.91 13.32 -6.68
N ILE A 42 1.87 13.59 -5.81
CA ILE A 42 1.79 13.44 -4.36
C ILE A 42 1.37 14.78 -3.79
N VAL A 43 0.26 14.80 -3.06
CA VAL A 43 -0.25 15.99 -2.36
C VAL A 43 -0.20 15.70 -0.86
N PRO A 44 0.74 16.32 -0.12
CA PRO A 44 0.86 16.15 1.33
C PRO A 44 -0.48 16.33 2.05
N GLY A 45 -0.76 15.48 3.03
CA GLY A 45 -2.02 15.54 3.78
C GLY A 45 -3.26 15.04 3.04
N ARG A 46 -3.17 14.74 1.74
CA ARG A 46 -4.36 14.59 0.88
C ARG A 46 -4.35 13.33 0.01
N SER A 47 -3.37 13.14 -0.87
CA SER A 47 -3.46 12.06 -1.86
C SER A 47 -2.14 11.64 -2.50
N ILE A 48 -2.09 10.40 -2.98
CA ILE A 48 -1.08 9.88 -3.91
C ILE A 48 -1.80 9.22 -5.08
N ALA A 49 -1.37 9.44 -6.32
CA ALA A 49 -1.99 8.81 -7.49
C ALA A 49 -3.50 9.15 -7.67
N GLY A 50 -4.01 10.18 -6.99
CA GLY A 50 -5.45 10.45 -6.85
C GLY A 50 -6.22 9.51 -5.92
N VAL A 51 -5.55 8.63 -5.16
CA VAL A 51 -6.11 7.98 -3.97
C VAL A 51 -6.14 9.01 -2.86
N VAL A 52 -7.34 9.37 -2.40
CA VAL A 52 -7.53 10.44 -1.42
C VAL A 52 -7.69 9.84 -0.03
N VAL A 53 -6.92 10.35 0.93
CA VAL A 53 -7.03 9.98 2.35
C VAL A 53 -8.41 10.36 2.87
N GLY A 54 -9.05 9.44 3.60
CA GLY A 54 -10.41 9.59 4.11
C GLY A 54 -11.51 9.14 3.15
N THR A 55 -11.18 8.70 1.93
CA THR A 55 -12.18 8.09 1.03
C THR A 55 -12.44 6.62 1.35
N PRO A 56 -13.60 6.09 0.95
CA PRO A 56 -13.87 4.67 1.05
C PRO A 56 -12.89 3.83 0.22
N ILE A 57 -12.41 2.71 0.78
CA ILE A 57 -11.46 1.83 0.09
C ILE A 57 -12.06 1.20 -1.17
N GLU A 58 -13.38 1.09 -1.29
CA GLU A 58 -14.03 0.56 -2.49
C GLU A 58 -13.85 1.48 -3.70
N ARG A 59 -13.67 2.79 -3.49
CA ARG A 59 -13.31 3.70 -4.60
C ARG A 59 -11.92 3.39 -5.14
N VAL A 60 -11.02 2.95 -4.27
CA VAL A 60 -9.70 2.46 -4.68
C VAL A 60 -9.84 1.15 -5.44
N PHE A 61 -10.63 0.20 -4.93
CA PHE A 61 -10.87 -1.08 -5.60
C PHE A 61 -11.50 -0.89 -6.99
N ALA A 62 -12.46 0.02 -7.13
CA ALA A 62 -13.08 0.34 -8.40
C ALA A 62 -12.08 0.89 -9.43
N ARG A 63 -11.08 1.65 -8.96
CA ARG A 63 -10.09 2.31 -9.83
C ARG A 63 -8.86 1.47 -10.14
N PHE A 64 -8.32 0.78 -9.13
CA PHE A 64 -7.05 0.05 -9.23
C PHE A 64 -7.24 -1.47 -9.26
N GLY A 65 -8.47 -1.95 -9.09
CA GLY A 65 -8.77 -3.37 -8.93
C GLY A 65 -8.42 -3.89 -7.54
N ARG A 66 -8.38 -5.22 -7.42
CA ARG A 66 -8.01 -5.89 -6.18
C ARG A 66 -6.52 -5.69 -5.87
N PRO A 67 -6.16 -5.55 -4.58
CA PRO A 67 -4.75 -5.52 -4.18
C PRO A 67 -4.07 -6.85 -4.50
N SER A 68 -2.75 -6.82 -4.68
CA SER A 68 -1.91 -7.99 -4.84
C SER A 68 -1.87 -8.83 -3.56
N VAL A 69 -1.83 -8.18 -2.41
CA VAL A 69 -1.92 -8.81 -1.09
C VAL A 69 -2.54 -7.82 -0.10
N THR A 70 -3.27 -8.36 0.88
CA THR A 70 -3.74 -7.61 2.05
C THR A 70 -3.03 -8.16 3.28
N ILE A 71 -2.47 -7.28 4.10
CA ILE A 71 -1.78 -7.61 5.34
C ILE A 71 -2.54 -6.92 6.48
N GLU A 72 -2.99 -7.68 7.46
CA GLU A 72 -3.53 -7.11 8.69
C GLU A 72 -2.37 -6.57 9.53
N ALA A 73 -2.31 -5.24 9.71
CA ALA A 73 -1.33 -4.61 10.58
C ALA A 73 -1.96 -4.19 11.90
N THR A 74 -1.15 -3.67 12.82
CA THR A 74 -1.57 -3.38 14.21
C THR A 74 -2.77 -2.44 14.29
N VAL A 75 -2.85 -1.47 13.37
CA VAL A 75 -3.78 -0.34 13.45
C VAL A 75 -4.72 -0.26 12.23
N ASP A 76 -4.30 -0.75 11.07
CA ASP A 76 -5.07 -0.76 9.82
C ASP A 76 -4.67 -1.96 8.94
N ALA A 77 -5.48 -2.26 7.93
CA ALA A 77 -5.13 -3.23 6.90
C ALA A 77 -4.30 -2.53 5.81
N ALA A 78 -3.19 -3.15 5.41
CA ALA A 78 -2.34 -2.69 4.33
C ALA A 78 -2.66 -3.44 3.03
N HIS A 79 -3.24 -2.74 2.07
CA HIS A 79 -3.55 -3.24 0.73
C HIS A 79 -2.42 -2.90 -0.23
N VAL A 80 -1.64 -3.91 -0.62
CA VAL A 80 -0.43 -3.74 -1.42
C VAL A 80 -0.76 -3.86 -2.91
N TYR A 81 -0.29 -2.88 -3.68
CA TYR A 81 -0.49 -2.79 -5.12
C TYR A 81 0.87 -2.82 -5.84
N ASN A 82 1.44 -4.02 -6.00
CA ASN A 82 2.79 -4.19 -6.55
C ASN A 82 2.94 -3.57 -7.95
N ARG A 83 1.93 -3.71 -8.80
CA ARG A 83 1.91 -3.12 -10.15
C ARG A 83 2.12 -1.61 -10.16
N PHE A 84 1.66 -0.93 -9.12
CA PHE A 84 1.68 0.53 -9.03
C PHE A 84 2.77 1.05 -8.07
N GLY A 85 3.43 0.16 -7.32
CA GLY A 85 4.37 0.55 -6.27
C GLY A 85 3.70 1.37 -5.17
N MET A 86 2.53 0.93 -4.72
CA MET A 86 1.74 1.62 -3.68
C MET A 86 1.29 0.66 -2.58
N ILE A 87 1.15 1.18 -1.38
CA ILE A 87 0.44 0.52 -0.28
C ILE A 87 -0.64 1.46 0.20
N ILE A 88 -1.84 0.92 0.39
CA ILE A 88 -3.00 1.69 0.83
C ILE A 88 -3.43 1.15 2.18
N TYR A 89 -3.33 2.00 3.19
CA TYR A 89 -3.73 1.69 4.54
C TYR A 89 -5.20 2.05 4.72
N ALA A 90 -6.00 1.12 5.24
CA ALA A 90 -7.42 1.35 5.47
C ALA A 90 -7.90 0.78 6.81
N ARG A 91 -8.76 1.54 7.49
CA ARG A 91 -9.46 1.11 8.71
C ARG A 91 -10.94 1.37 8.56
N SER A 92 -11.78 0.41 8.94
CA SER A 92 -13.24 0.55 8.92
C SER A 92 -13.72 1.11 7.59
N ASN A 93 -13.24 0.51 6.49
CA ASN A 93 -13.57 0.88 5.12
C ASN A 93 -13.04 2.24 4.64
N THR A 94 -12.23 2.94 5.42
CA THR A 94 -11.74 4.29 5.10
C THR A 94 -10.22 4.29 4.94
N VAL A 95 -9.72 4.91 3.86
CA VAL A 95 -8.29 5.08 3.63
C VAL A 95 -7.69 5.99 4.73
N THR A 96 -6.74 5.48 5.50
CA THR A 96 -6.03 6.20 6.57
C THR A 96 -4.73 6.80 6.08
N ALA A 97 -4.04 6.12 5.16
CA ALA A 97 -2.81 6.57 4.54
C ALA A 97 -2.58 5.90 3.18
N VAL A 98 -1.71 6.49 2.38
CA VAL A 98 -1.24 5.94 1.12
C VAL A 98 0.26 6.14 1.05
N SER A 99 1.00 5.10 0.68
CA SER A 99 2.43 5.19 0.44
C SER A 99 2.80 4.79 -0.97
N THR A 100 4.00 5.20 -1.39
CA THR A 100 4.56 4.82 -2.66
C THR A 100 6.08 4.70 -2.63
N THR A 101 6.58 3.72 -3.39
CA THR A 101 7.97 3.51 -3.78
C THR A 101 8.21 3.85 -5.25
N ASN A 102 7.19 4.33 -5.96
CA ASN A 102 7.24 4.58 -7.39
C ASN A 102 7.89 5.94 -7.70
N SER A 103 9.04 5.92 -8.36
CA SER A 103 9.80 7.13 -8.72
C SER A 103 9.12 8.04 -9.75
N LEU A 104 8.10 7.54 -10.45
CA LEU A 104 7.27 8.36 -11.34
C LEU A 104 6.32 9.26 -10.55
N MET A 105 6.04 8.93 -9.28
CA MET A 105 5.20 9.75 -8.42
C MET A 105 6.03 10.80 -7.70
N LYS A 106 5.61 12.06 -7.84
CA LYS A 106 6.37 13.21 -7.33
C LYS A 106 5.48 14.20 -6.60
N ILE A 107 6.05 14.88 -5.61
CA ILE A 107 5.41 16.02 -4.95
C ILE A 107 5.42 17.21 -5.91
N ASP A 108 6.58 17.45 -6.52
CA ASP A 108 6.87 18.44 -7.55
C ASP A 108 8.11 18.01 -8.37
N GLU A 109 8.64 18.86 -9.24
CA GLU A 109 9.77 18.53 -10.12
C GLU A 109 11.06 18.22 -9.34
N ASP A 110 11.18 18.76 -8.12
CA ASP A 110 12.40 18.73 -7.31
C ASP A 110 12.33 17.75 -6.13
N LEU A 111 11.20 17.05 -5.96
CA LEU A 111 11.03 16.14 -4.84
C LEU A 111 10.11 14.94 -5.13
N GLY A 112 10.66 13.74 -4.92
CA GLY A 112 9.96 12.46 -5.03
C GLY A 112 10.81 11.31 -4.50
N VAL A 113 10.38 10.08 -4.77
CA VAL A 113 11.18 8.88 -4.47
C VAL A 113 12.49 8.92 -5.28
N GLY A 114 13.60 8.56 -4.64
CA GLY A 114 14.96 8.58 -5.20
C GLY A 114 15.73 9.88 -4.93
N TYR A 115 15.06 10.95 -4.50
CA TYR A 115 15.72 12.22 -4.18
C TYR A 115 16.45 12.13 -2.83
N ARG A 116 17.39 13.04 -2.57
CA ARG A 116 18.15 13.01 -1.32
C ARG A 116 17.35 13.58 -0.15
N ALA A 117 17.68 13.12 1.06
CA ALA A 117 17.11 13.64 2.30
C ALA A 117 17.29 15.15 2.45
N GLU A 118 18.40 15.71 1.93
CA GLU A 118 18.65 17.14 1.97
C GLU A 118 17.60 17.93 1.19
N ALA A 119 17.10 17.41 0.06
CA ALA A 119 16.04 18.05 -0.71
C ALA A 119 14.72 18.13 0.09
N VAL A 120 14.40 17.08 0.86
CA VAL A 120 13.26 17.08 1.78
C VAL A 120 13.41 18.19 2.81
N THR A 121 14.58 18.28 3.47
CA THR A 121 14.81 19.29 4.51
C THR A 121 14.91 20.71 3.96
N ALA A 122 15.37 20.90 2.72
CA ALA A 122 15.34 22.19 2.04
C ALA A 122 13.89 22.63 1.77
N ARG A 123 13.01 21.69 1.42
CA ARG A 123 11.60 21.96 1.08
C ARG A 123 10.69 22.15 2.29
N TYR A 124 10.88 21.34 3.34
CA TYR A 124 9.98 21.26 4.50
C TYR A 124 10.61 21.75 5.81
N GLY A 125 11.90 22.08 5.80
CA GLY A 125 12.65 22.47 6.99
C GLY A 125 13.11 21.26 7.82
N ARG A 126 13.69 21.52 8.99
CA ARG A 126 14.19 20.48 9.92
C ARG A 126 13.23 20.14 11.06
N GLY A 127 12.01 20.69 11.04
CA GLY A 127 10.99 20.49 12.09
C GLY A 127 10.24 19.16 12.01
N PHE A 128 10.86 18.11 11.48
CA PHE A 128 10.27 16.77 11.44
C PHE A 128 10.48 16.04 12.77
N ARG A 129 9.66 15.04 13.02
CA ARG A 129 9.97 14.02 14.03
C ARG A 129 10.72 12.88 13.36
N GLU A 130 11.80 12.45 13.99
CA GLU A 130 12.46 11.20 13.63
C GLU A 130 11.57 10.00 14.03
N GLY A 131 11.70 8.93 13.26
CA GLY A 131 10.92 7.72 13.47
C GLY A 131 11.20 6.66 12.42
N SER A 132 10.27 5.71 12.32
CA SER A 132 10.27 4.71 11.24
C SER A 132 9.11 4.95 10.29
N VAL A 133 9.38 4.84 8.99
CA VAL A 133 8.41 4.89 7.89
C VAL A 133 8.54 3.59 7.12
N GLU A 134 7.56 2.69 7.29
CA GLU A 134 7.56 1.34 6.71
C GLU A 134 8.86 0.56 6.95
N GLY A 135 9.43 0.70 8.15
CA GLY A 135 10.67 0.00 8.54
C GLY A 135 11.96 0.74 8.18
N PHE A 136 11.88 1.85 7.45
CA PHE A 136 13.04 2.70 7.15
C PHE A 136 13.17 3.83 8.17
N PRO A 137 14.39 4.23 8.58
CA PRO A 137 14.58 5.50 9.27
C PRO A 137 13.92 6.62 8.48
N GLY A 138 13.15 7.48 9.14
CA GLY A 138 12.31 8.42 8.40
C GLY A 138 12.11 9.78 9.06
N MET A 139 11.75 10.73 8.20
CA MET A 139 11.37 12.10 8.55
C MET A 139 9.85 12.24 8.50
N ILE A 140 9.21 12.45 9.65
CA ILE A 140 7.75 12.53 9.78
C ILE A 140 7.33 13.99 10.00
N TYR A 141 6.70 14.59 8.97
CA TYR A 141 6.11 15.93 9.03
C TYR A 141 4.61 15.81 9.34
N ASP A 142 4.29 15.49 10.59
CA ASP A 142 2.92 15.15 11.03
C ASP A 142 1.90 16.26 10.72
N ALA A 143 2.24 17.51 11.03
CA ALA A 143 1.39 18.66 10.73
C ALA A 143 1.15 18.89 9.22
N ARG A 144 1.98 18.27 8.35
CA ARG A 144 1.84 18.31 6.90
C ARG A 144 1.19 17.05 6.33
N GLY A 145 0.98 16.02 7.15
CA GLY A 145 0.43 14.74 6.70
C GLY A 145 1.31 14.04 5.67
N ILE A 146 2.63 14.12 5.84
CA ILE A 146 3.59 13.44 4.95
C ILE A 146 4.81 12.95 5.74
N ALA A 147 5.33 11.80 5.35
CA ALA A 147 6.60 11.29 5.86
C ALA A 147 7.43 10.62 4.78
N PHE A 148 8.73 10.57 5.03
CA PHE A 148 9.74 10.08 4.08
C PHE A 148 10.55 8.97 4.76
N GLY A 149 10.49 7.75 4.23
CA GLY A 149 11.38 6.66 4.60
C GLY A 149 12.67 6.76 3.81
N LEU A 150 13.80 6.61 4.50
CA LEU A 150 15.13 6.84 3.96
C LEU A 150 15.93 5.55 3.87
N ASP A 151 16.51 5.28 2.71
CA ASP A 151 17.59 4.31 2.57
C ASP A 151 18.91 5.05 2.32
N ARG A 152 19.85 4.89 3.26
CA ARG A 152 21.11 5.62 3.34
C ARG A 152 20.92 7.14 3.38
N ARG A 153 20.80 7.76 2.21
CA ARG A 153 20.59 9.22 2.05
C ARG A 153 19.48 9.55 1.05
N GLY A 154 18.86 8.55 0.43
CA GLY A 154 17.78 8.72 -0.54
C GLY A 154 16.41 8.46 0.07
N VAL A 155 15.40 9.16 -0.42
CA VAL A 155 13.99 8.87 -0.17
C VAL A 155 13.65 7.54 -0.85
N ALA A 156 13.40 6.51 -0.06
CA ALA A 156 12.96 5.21 -0.54
C ALA A 156 11.43 5.13 -0.62
N ILE A 157 10.75 5.75 0.35
CA ILE A 157 9.30 5.67 0.52
C ILE A 157 8.76 7.06 0.83
N ILE A 158 7.60 7.39 0.24
CA ILE A 158 6.80 8.55 0.65
C ILE A 158 5.45 8.02 1.11
N ILE A 159 5.01 8.44 2.29
CA ILE A 159 3.67 8.16 2.81
C ILE A 159 2.92 9.45 3.06
N VAL A 160 1.67 9.51 2.62
CA VAL A 160 0.73 10.61 2.82
C VAL A 160 -0.41 10.10 3.70
N PHE A 161 -0.76 10.89 4.71
CA PHE A 161 -1.77 10.58 5.72
C PHE A 161 -2.46 11.87 6.17
N ARG A 162 -3.51 11.78 6.98
CA ARG A 162 -4.18 12.98 7.48
C ARG A 162 -3.24 13.78 8.40
N PRO A 163 -3.18 15.11 8.31
CA PRO A 163 -2.35 15.91 9.22
C PRO A 163 -2.66 15.62 10.70
N ASN A 164 -1.61 15.55 11.52
CA ASN A 164 -1.67 15.27 12.97
C ASN A 164 -2.22 13.89 13.34
N THR A 165 -2.14 12.91 12.43
CA THR A 165 -2.57 11.53 12.70
C THR A 165 -1.47 10.49 12.44
N ALA A 166 -0.19 10.88 12.45
CA ALA A 166 0.90 9.94 12.17
C ALA A 166 0.92 8.72 13.10
N ASN A 167 0.52 8.89 14.38
CA ASN A 167 0.42 7.79 15.35
C ASN A 167 -0.77 6.85 15.11
N GLN A 168 -1.60 7.11 14.10
CA GLN A 168 -2.78 6.31 13.76
C GLN A 168 -2.61 5.52 12.46
N VAL A 169 -1.38 5.40 11.96
CA VAL A 169 -1.06 4.72 10.68
C VAL A 169 -0.03 3.62 10.97
N SER A 170 -0.33 2.36 10.61
CA SER A 170 0.59 1.25 10.94
C SER A 170 1.96 1.36 10.27
N GLY A 171 2.03 2.06 9.13
CA GLY A 171 3.29 2.35 8.43
C GLY A 171 4.18 3.41 9.10
N LEU A 172 3.78 4.00 10.23
CA LEU A 172 4.48 5.09 10.90
C LEU A 172 4.72 4.81 12.38
N LEU A 173 5.95 5.06 12.84
CA LEU A 173 6.31 5.04 14.25
C LEU A 173 6.98 6.38 14.63
N PRO A 174 6.21 7.40 15.06
CA PRO A 174 6.76 8.70 15.42
C PRO A 174 7.39 8.72 16.80
N GLY A 175 8.54 9.40 16.95
CA GLY A 175 9.11 9.66 18.28
C GLY A 175 9.88 8.50 18.91
N GLY A 176 10.34 7.55 18.09
CA GLY A 176 11.31 6.55 18.51
C GLY A 176 12.59 6.67 17.70
N VAL A 177 13.74 6.43 18.34
CA VAL A 177 14.75 5.57 17.68
C VAL A 177 13.94 4.38 17.20
N ALA A 178 13.93 4.05 15.89
CA ALA A 178 13.11 2.96 15.36
C ALA A 178 13.16 1.79 16.34
N VAL A 179 12.11 1.62 17.16
CA VAL A 179 12.09 0.55 18.15
C VAL A 179 11.83 -0.65 17.29
N GLN A 180 12.92 -1.29 16.87
CA GLN A 180 12.82 -2.64 16.40
C GLN A 180 12.09 -3.36 17.51
N PRO A 181 10.91 -3.96 17.25
CA PRO A 181 10.31 -4.82 18.25
C PRO A 181 11.43 -5.75 18.70
N PRO A 182 11.68 -5.91 20.01
CA PRO A 182 12.71 -6.83 20.45
C PRO A 182 12.38 -8.17 19.81
N VAL A 183 13.18 -8.55 18.80
CA VAL A 183 13.07 -9.88 18.23
C VAL A 183 13.48 -10.76 19.40
N THR A 184 12.51 -11.48 19.96
CA THR A 184 12.74 -12.35 21.12
C THR A 184 13.73 -13.43 20.70
N GLY A 185 15.02 -13.15 20.90
CA GLY A 185 16.13 -13.95 20.40
C GLY A 185 16.41 -13.74 18.91
N PHE A 186 17.60 -13.24 18.56
CA PHE A 186 18.11 -13.31 17.19
C PHE A 186 18.50 -14.75 16.85
N PRO A 187 18.14 -15.29 15.67
CA PRO A 187 18.66 -16.57 15.20
C PRO A 187 20.20 -16.59 15.25
N ASN A 188 20.78 -17.66 15.80
CA ASN A 188 22.23 -17.80 15.85
C ASN A 188 22.76 -18.18 14.47
N VAL A 189 23.57 -17.31 13.88
CA VAL A 189 24.17 -17.52 12.55
C VAL A 189 25.68 -17.76 12.61
N THR A 190 26.26 -17.88 13.81
CA THR A 190 27.73 -17.94 13.99
C THR A 190 28.37 -19.24 13.52
N SER A 191 27.60 -20.33 13.47
CA SER A 191 28.05 -21.62 12.94
C SER A 191 28.00 -21.70 11.42
N LEU A 192 27.41 -20.72 10.73
CA LEU A 192 27.22 -20.74 9.29
C LEU A 192 28.41 -20.13 8.55
N ARG A 193 28.66 -20.62 7.34
CA ARG A 193 29.68 -20.07 6.45
C ARG A 193 29.11 -18.86 5.70
N PRO A 194 29.78 -17.69 5.69
CA PRO A 194 29.34 -16.56 4.87
C PRO A 194 29.49 -16.89 3.38
N PHE A 195 28.60 -16.32 2.56
CA PHE A 195 28.61 -16.46 1.09
C PHE A 195 28.55 -17.91 0.60
N SER A 196 27.77 -18.74 1.29
CA SER A 196 27.58 -20.14 0.97
C SER A 196 26.11 -20.44 0.62
N PRO A 197 25.79 -21.61 0.05
CA PRO A 197 24.41 -21.98 -0.21
C PRO A 197 23.52 -21.92 1.04
N GLU A 198 24.05 -22.29 2.21
CA GLU A 198 23.33 -22.27 3.49
C GLU A 198 22.95 -20.85 3.94
N THR A 199 23.72 -19.85 3.53
CA THR A 199 23.45 -18.42 3.80
C THR A 199 22.82 -17.72 2.60
N ASN A 200 22.29 -18.47 1.63
CA ASN A 200 21.74 -17.95 0.38
C ASN A 200 22.72 -16.99 -0.35
N PHE A 201 24.00 -17.36 -0.33
CA PHE A 201 25.12 -16.56 -0.85
C PHE A 201 25.23 -15.15 -0.25
N MET A 202 24.72 -14.92 0.96
CA MET A 202 24.80 -13.64 1.66
C MET A 202 25.90 -13.64 2.73
N SER A 203 26.37 -12.44 3.10
CA SER A 203 27.15 -12.26 4.33
C SER A 203 26.32 -12.66 5.56
N LEU A 204 26.94 -13.03 6.69
CA LEU A 204 26.21 -13.37 7.92
C LEU A 204 25.26 -12.26 8.40
N PRO A 205 25.65 -10.96 8.41
CA PRO A 205 24.69 -9.89 8.73
C PRO A 205 23.57 -9.77 7.69
N GLY A 206 23.85 -9.99 6.41
CA GLY A 206 22.83 -9.98 5.35
C GLY A 206 21.82 -11.12 5.52
N TYR A 207 22.32 -12.33 5.82
CA TYR A 207 21.50 -13.50 6.06
C TYR A 207 20.64 -13.36 7.32
N LEU A 208 21.21 -12.82 8.41
CA LEU A 208 20.46 -12.53 9.64
C LEU A 208 19.31 -11.55 9.39
N ARG A 209 19.54 -10.49 8.60
CA ARG A 209 18.48 -9.55 8.21
C ARG A 209 17.35 -10.24 7.45
N TRP A 210 17.71 -11.11 6.51
CA TRP A 210 16.75 -11.89 5.75
C TRP A 210 15.92 -12.80 6.67
N LEU A 211 16.57 -13.52 7.60
CA LEU A 211 15.89 -14.38 8.58
C LEU A 211 14.90 -13.58 9.45
N VAL A 212 15.31 -12.41 9.94
CA VAL A 212 14.44 -11.56 10.76
C VAL A 212 13.26 -11.01 9.96
N HIS A 213 13.47 -10.65 8.69
CA HIS A 213 12.38 -10.24 7.80
C HIS A 213 11.41 -11.39 7.52
N GLN A 214 11.90 -12.62 7.29
CA GLN A 214 11.04 -13.79 7.12
C GLN A 214 10.18 -14.08 8.37
N ALA A 215 10.76 -13.91 9.56
CA ALA A 215 10.07 -14.22 10.81
C ALA A 215 9.09 -13.12 11.27
N SER A 216 9.44 -11.86 11.07
CA SER A 216 8.71 -10.71 11.67
C SER A 216 8.09 -9.75 10.65
N GLY A 217 8.35 -9.92 9.36
CA GLY A 217 7.99 -8.95 8.32
C GLY A 217 8.76 -7.62 8.41
N THR A 218 9.68 -7.48 9.36
CA THR A 218 10.44 -6.25 9.61
C THR A 218 11.90 -6.44 9.23
N TRP A 219 12.47 -5.48 8.49
CA TRP A 219 13.91 -5.45 8.21
C TRP A 219 14.66 -4.78 9.35
N ILE A 220 15.61 -5.49 9.97
CA ILE A 220 16.58 -4.84 10.87
C ILE A 220 17.66 -4.12 10.04
N THR A 221 18.28 -3.10 10.62
CA THR A 221 19.33 -2.36 9.93
C THR A 221 20.58 -3.22 9.73
N TYR A 222 21.42 -2.86 8.76
CA TYR A 222 22.69 -3.56 8.57
C TYR A 222 23.66 -3.36 9.75
N ALA A 223 23.66 -2.18 10.37
CA ALA A 223 24.48 -1.90 11.55
C ALA A 223 24.07 -2.76 12.75
N GLU A 224 22.76 -2.92 12.97
CA GLU A 224 22.17 -3.83 13.96
C GLU A 224 22.62 -5.28 13.73
N ALA A 225 22.39 -5.79 12.52
CA ALA A 225 22.73 -7.17 12.19
C ALA A 225 24.23 -7.44 12.36
N ARG A 226 25.09 -6.47 12.01
CA ARG A 226 26.53 -6.57 12.22
C ARG A 226 26.89 -6.63 13.71
N ARG A 227 26.29 -5.75 14.54
CA ARG A 227 26.46 -5.74 16.00
C ARG A 227 26.06 -7.08 16.60
N VAL A 228 24.88 -7.60 16.25
CA VAL A 228 24.38 -8.89 16.76
C VAL A 228 25.31 -10.05 16.38
N VAL A 229 25.76 -10.12 15.13
CA VAL A 229 26.71 -11.17 14.71
C VAL A 229 28.04 -11.08 15.47
N GLN A 230 28.51 -9.87 15.78
CA GLN A 230 29.70 -9.67 16.62
C GLN A 230 29.48 -10.15 18.06
N GLU A 231 28.34 -9.80 18.67
CA GLU A 231 27.96 -10.23 20.01
C GLU A 231 27.84 -11.75 20.11
N GLN A 232 27.18 -12.40 19.14
CA GLN A 232 27.06 -13.86 19.10
C GLN A 232 28.43 -14.55 18.97
N ARG A 233 29.38 -13.93 18.26
CA ARG A 233 30.76 -14.46 18.14
C ARG A 233 31.57 -14.28 19.40
N ALA A 234 31.34 -13.20 20.15
CA ALA A 234 32.03 -12.91 21.40
C ALA A 234 31.49 -13.75 22.58
N ALA A 235 30.24 -14.21 22.50
CA ALA A 235 29.61 -15.07 23.50
C ALA A 235 29.92 -16.57 23.31
N ARG A 236 30.89 -16.91 22.46
CA ARG A 236 31.35 -18.27 22.14
C ARG A 236 32.73 -18.51 22.71
#